data_AF-A0AAE3JGB9-F1
#
_entry.id   AF-A0AAE3JGB9-F1
#
_cell.length_a   1.000
_cell.length_b   1.000
_cell.length_c   1.000
_cell.angle_alpha   90.00
_cell.angle_beta   90.00
_cell.angle_gamma   90.00
#
_symmetry.space_group_name_H-M   'P 1'
#
loop_
_entity.id
_entity.type
_entity.pdbx_description
1 polymer ?
#
loop_
_entity_poly.entity_id
_entity_poly.type
_entity_poly.pdbx_seq_one_letter_code
_entity_poly.pdbx_strand_id
1 'polypeptide(L)'
;MKKEYRESEIRAHYRALTLWLIEQKLTITTMESATAGQIASLITDTEGSSAVLKGAFVTYCNEAKIQQGVPADVIDTYTVYSKETAAAMAEVCRKSYKADIGVGVTGTMGNIDPANPDASVPGQVYFAVSTKMGTESFYRELAPQTNRLMYKLAVAEEIYEALAAEIFPGSLPG
;
A
#
# COMPACT_ATOMS: atom_id res chain seq x y z
N MET A 1 13.53 3.01 -19.96
CA MET A 1 14.53 3.15 -18.88
C MET A 1 13.93 2.49 -17.64
N LYS A 2 14.68 1.68 -16.88
CA LYS A 2 14.13 1.07 -15.65
C LYS A 2 13.93 2.17 -14.60
N LYS A 3 12.76 2.22 -13.96
CA LYS A 3 12.50 3.13 -12.84
C LYS A 3 13.48 2.81 -11.71
N GLU A 4 14.15 3.84 -11.20
CA GLU A 4 15.09 3.72 -10.09
C GLU A 4 14.41 4.22 -8.81
N TYR A 5 14.54 3.45 -7.73
CA TYR A 5 13.94 3.78 -6.44
C TYR A 5 15.04 4.21 -5.47
N ARG A 6 14.97 5.44 -4.97
CA ARG A 6 15.94 5.99 -4.01
C ARG A 6 15.27 6.27 -2.67
N GLU A 7 15.77 5.65 -1.61
CA GLU A 7 15.18 5.77 -0.26
C GLU A 7 15.03 7.23 0.19
N SER A 8 16.02 8.08 -0.08
CA SER A 8 15.97 9.49 0.29
C SER A 8 14.82 10.24 -0.39
N GLU A 9 14.50 9.91 -1.64
CA GLU A 9 13.41 10.54 -2.39
C GLU A 9 12.06 10.05 -1.88
N ILE A 10 11.94 8.74 -1.67
CA ILE A 10 10.72 8.11 -1.15
C ILE A 10 10.39 8.67 0.24
N ARG A 11 11.39 8.85 1.11
CA ARG A 11 11.21 9.50 2.41
C ARG A 11 10.75 10.95 2.28
N ALA A 12 11.29 11.71 1.32
CA ALA A 12 10.86 13.08 1.05
C ALA A 12 9.42 13.15 0.53
N HIS A 13 9.02 12.20 -0.33
CA HIS A 13 7.67 12.03 -0.84
C HIS A 13 6.67 11.75 0.28
N TYR A 14 6.94 10.77 1.14
CA TYR A 14 6.06 10.46 2.28
C TYR A 14 6.01 11.58 3.31
N ARG A 15 7.09 12.36 3.45
CA ARG A 15 7.06 13.60 4.23
C ARG A 15 6.11 14.63 3.63
N ALA A 16 6.19 14.89 2.33
CA ALA A 16 5.31 15.82 1.64
C ALA A 16 3.84 15.37 1.74
N LEU A 17 3.57 14.08 1.51
CA LEU A 17 2.23 13.49 1.68
C LEU A 17 1.71 13.71 3.11
N THR A 18 2.51 13.42 4.13
CA THR A 18 2.09 13.54 5.53
C THR A 18 1.78 14.99 5.90
N LEU A 19 2.63 15.94 5.50
CA LEU A 19 2.39 17.37 5.73
C LEU A 19 1.12 17.85 5.04
N TRP A 20 0.88 17.42 3.80
CA TRP A 20 -0.34 17.76 3.08
C TRP A 20 -1.59 17.19 3.77
N LEU A 21 -1.55 15.93 4.22
CA LEU A 21 -2.67 15.32 4.96
C LEU A 21 -2.97 16.08 6.27
N ILE A 22 -1.93 16.54 6.98
CA ILE A 22 -2.08 17.38 8.18
C ILE A 22 -2.78 18.69 7.83
N GLU A 23 -2.33 19.38 6.77
CA GLU A 23 -2.92 20.65 6.33
C GLU A 23 -4.40 20.49 5.96
N GLN A 24 -4.74 19.42 5.24
CA GLN A 24 -6.12 19.12 4.83
C GLN A 24 -6.98 18.52 5.95
N LYS A 25 -6.39 18.21 7.12
CA LYS A 25 -7.05 17.50 8.23
C LYS A 25 -7.62 16.15 7.79
N LEU A 26 -6.94 15.48 6.87
CA LEU A 26 -7.31 14.16 6.36
C LEU A 26 -6.54 13.08 7.11
N THR A 27 -7.17 11.92 7.21
CA THR A 27 -6.64 10.77 7.94
C THR A 27 -6.40 9.59 7.00
N ILE A 28 -5.34 8.84 7.26
CA ILE A 28 -4.92 7.69 6.45
C ILE A 28 -4.69 6.47 7.35
N THR A 29 -4.89 5.28 6.78
CA THR A 29 -4.55 3.99 7.40
C THR A 29 -4.08 3.00 6.34
N THR A 30 -3.34 1.98 6.76
CA THR A 30 -2.77 0.97 5.86
C THR A 30 -3.10 -0.45 6.33
N MET A 31 -3.27 -1.37 5.39
CA MET A 31 -3.21 -2.81 5.61
C MET A 31 -2.10 -3.39 4.73
N GLU A 32 -1.04 -3.85 5.38
CA GLU A 32 0.23 -4.16 4.74
C GLU A 32 0.57 -5.64 4.82
N SER A 33 0.66 -6.29 3.66
CA SER A 33 1.23 -7.64 3.55
C SER A 33 2.70 -7.54 3.12
N ALA A 34 2.96 -7.30 1.82
CA ALA A 34 4.31 -7.36 1.25
C ALA A 34 5.28 -6.32 1.82
N THR A 35 4.79 -5.16 2.25
CA THR A 35 5.57 -4.07 2.85
C THR A 35 5.80 -4.24 4.36
N ALA A 36 4.95 -5.01 5.03
CA ALA A 36 5.04 -5.35 6.46
C ALA A 36 5.28 -4.13 7.38
N GLY A 37 4.50 -3.05 7.20
CA GLY A 37 4.54 -1.85 8.03
C GLY A 37 5.47 -0.74 7.52
N GLN A 38 6.16 -0.95 6.39
CA GLN A 38 7.07 0.05 5.83
C GLN A 38 6.35 1.35 5.45
N ILE A 39 5.09 1.28 4.97
CA ILE A 39 4.33 2.46 4.57
C ILE A 39 3.93 3.26 5.81
N ALA A 40 3.38 2.58 6.83
CA ALA A 40 3.09 3.20 8.11
C ALA A 40 4.32 3.85 8.73
N SER A 41 5.48 3.18 8.69
CA SER A 41 6.76 3.73 9.17
C SER A 41 7.13 5.03 8.44
N LEU A 42 7.04 5.07 7.11
CA LEU A 42 7.37 6.25 6.31
C LEU A 42 6.45 7.43 6.62
N ILE A 43 5.15 7.18 6.85
CA ILE A 43 4.20 8.22 7.29
C ILE A 43 4.61 8.75 8.67
N THR A 44 4.98 7.86 9.60
CA THR A 44 5.32 8.25 10.98
C THR A 44 6.68 8.94 11.14
N ASP A 45 7.56 8.86 10.14
CA ASP A 45 8.84 9.58 10.13
C ASP A 45 8.68 11.12 10.05
N THR A 46 7.45 11.61 9.84
CA THR A 46 7.11 13.03 9.83
C THR A 46 6.46 13.47 11.13
N GLU A 47 6.95 14.58 11.69
CA GLU A 47 6.37 15.20 12.88
C GLU A 47 4.89 15.58 12.66
N GLY A 48 4.05 15.35 13.68
CA GLY A 48 2.60 15.56 13.58
C GLY A 48 1.84 14.40 12.93
N SER A 49 2.51 13.31 12.54
CA SER A 49 1.89 12.13 11.93
C SER A 49 0.78 11.48 12.77
N SER A 50 0.76 11.69 14.08
CA SER A 50 -0.33 11.25 14.97
C SER A 50 -1.69 11.89 14.64
N ALA A 51 -1.72 13.03 13.96
CA ALA A 51 -2.94 13.64 13.47
C ALA A 51 -3.54 12.88 12.27
N VAL A 52 -2.70 12.23 11.46
CA VAL A 52 -3.10 11.61 10.20
C VAL A 52 -3.22 10.09 10.28
N LEU A 53 -2.25 9.39 10.85
CA LEU A 53 -2.24 7.93 10.91
C LEU A 53 -3.04 7.43 12.12
N LYS A 54 -4.22 6.86 11.88
CA LYS A 54 -5.10 6.35 12.94
C LYS A 54 -4.70 4.97 13.48
N GLY A 55 -3.96 4.23 12.67
CA GLY A 55 -3.54 2.86 12.94
C GLY A 55 -3.22 2.16 11.63
N ALA A 56 -2.69 0.95 11.71
CA ALA A 56 -2.34 0.13 10.57
C ALA A 56 -2.44 -1.35 10.93
N PHE A 57 -2.77 -2.17 9.94
CA PHE A 57 -2.74 -3.62 10.05
C PHE A 57 -1.53 -4.17 9.29
N VAL A 58 -0.82 -5.12 9.90
CA VAL A 58 0.15 -5.95 9.19
C VAL A 58 -0.44 -7.36 9.08
N THR A 59 -0.83 -7.76 7.87
CA THR A 59 -1.61 -8.99 7.61
C THR A 59 -0.88 -9.91 6.65
N TYR A 60 0.23 -10.50 7.13
CA TYR A 60 1.18 -11.23 6.29
C TYR A 60 0.62 -12.56 5.73
N CYS A 61 -0.28 -13.23 6.44
CA CYS A 61 -0.94 -14.46 6.00
C CYS A 61 -2.43 -14.24 5.68
N ASN A 62 -3.08 -15.21 5.02
CA ASN A 62 -4.48 -15.13 4.64
C ASN A 62 -5.40 -15.08 5.86
N GLU A 63 -5.09 -15.87 6.89
CA GLU A 63 -5.83 -15.91 8.15
C GLU A 63 -5.85 -14.54 8.83
N ALA A 64 -4.73 -13.82 8.82
CA ALA A 64 -4.64 -12.48 9.38
C ALA A 64 -5.47 -11.46 8.57
N LYS A 65 -5.49 -11.57 7.24
CA LYS A 65 -6.35 -10.73 6.38
C LYS A 65 -7.83 -10.96 6.73
N ILE A 66 -8.23 -12.22 6.81
CA ILE A 66 -9.61 -12.62 7.11
C ILE A 66 -10.02 -12.19 8.52
N GLN A 67 -9.15 -12.35 9.52
CA GLN A 67 -9.41 -11.92 10.89
C GLN A 67 -9.67 -10.41 11.00
N GLN A 68 -9.03 -9.60 10.16
CA GLN A 68 -9.28 -8.16 10.12
C GLN A 68 -10.52 -7.77 9.31
N GLY A 69 -11.17 -8.71 8.62
CA GLY A 69 -12.43 -8.50 7.92
C GLY A 69 -12.34 -8.57 6.40
N VAL A 70 -11.20 -8.97 5.81
CA VAL A 70 -11.13 -9.27 4.38
C VAL A 70 -12.01 -10.49 4.09
N PRO A 71 -12.98 -10.41 3.16
CA PRO A 71 -13.84 -11.55 2.85
C PRO A 71 -13.03 -12.73 2.32
N ALA A 72 -13.26 -13.94 2.87
CA ALA A 72 -12.53 -15.14 2.49
C ALA A 72 -12.81 -15.55 1.03
N ASP A 73 -14.06 -15.35 0.58
CA ASP A 73 -14.50 -15.63 -0.79
C ASP A 73 -13.74 -14.82 -1.84
N VAL A 74 -13.33 -13.59 -1.53
CA VAL A 74 -12.46 -12.77 -2.40
C VAL A 74 -11.10 -13.43 -2.58
N ILE A 75 -10.50 -13.94 -1.50
CA ILE A 75 -9.21 -14.63 -1.58
C ILE A 75 -9.37 -15.98 -2.30
N ASP A 76 -10.43 -16.72 -2.04
CA ASP A 76 -10.67 -18.02 -2.68
C ASP A 76 -10.93 -17.88 -4.19
N THR A 77 -11.62 -16.82 -4.61
CA THR A 77 -11.98 -16.59 -6.02
C THR A 77 -10.83 -15.96 -6.81
N TYR A 78 -10.16 -14.95 -6.24
CA TYR A 78 -9.20 -14.12 -6.97
C TYR A 78 -7.75 -14.36 -6.55
N THR A 79 -7.52 -15.20 -5.54
CA THR A 79 -6.24 -15.38 -4.84
C THR A 79 -5.81 -14.15 -4.02
N VAL A 80 -4.82 -14.35 -3.15
CA VAL A 80 -4.22 -13.27 -2.34
C VAL A 80 -3.42 -12.25 -3.18
N TYR A 81 -3.08 -12.59 -4.42
CA TYR A 81 -2.32 -11.75 -5.35
C TYR A 81 -3.25 -11.19 -6.44
N SER A 82 -4.14 -10.29 -6.02
CA SER A 82 -5.16 -9.73 -6.90
C SER A 82 -5.54 -8.29 -6.53
N LYS A 83 -6.14 -7.60 -7.49
CA LYS A 83 -6.67 -6.24 -7.30
C LYS A 83 -7.87 -6.24 -6.35
N GLU A 84 -8.63 -7.31 -6.36
CA GLU A 84 -9.82 -7.55 -5.55
C GLU A 84 -9.45 -7.73 -4.08
N THR A 85 -8.43 -8.56 -3.80
CA THR A 85 -7.88 -8.68 -2.44
C THR A 85 -7.31 -7.35 -1.96
N ALA A 86 -6.56 -6.62 -2.80
CA ALA A 86 -6.03 -5.31 -2.44
C ALA A 86 -7.13 -4.28 -2.12
N ALA A 87 -8.21 -4.22 -2.92
CA ALA A 87 -9.37 -3.37 -2.67
C ALA A 87 -10.05 -3.72 -1.35
N ALA A 88 -10.31 -5.01 -1.10
CA ALA A 88 -10.91 -5.45 0.14
C ALA A 88 -10.05 -5.06 1.35
N MET A 89 -8.73 -5.23 1.27
CA MET A 89 -7.79 -4.79 2.32
C MET A 89 -7.88 -3.27 2.59
N ALA A 90 -7.91 -2.46 1.52
CA ALA A 90 -7.99 -0.99 1.61
C ALA A 90 -9.30 -0.52 2.24
N GLU A 91 -10.42 -1.12 1.84
CA GLU A 91 -11.73 -0.79 2.38
C GLU A 91 -11.88 -1.18 3.85
N VAL A 92 -11.41 -2.38 4.20
CA VAL A 92 -11.47 -2.91 5.56
C VAL A 92 -10.68 -2.01 6.50
N CYS A 93 -9.43 -1.67 6.18
CA CYS A 93 -8.65 -0.81 7.07
C CYS A 93 -9.26 0.58 7.21
N ARG A 94 -9.71 1.19 6.11
CA ARG A 94 -10.40 2.49 6.12
C ARG A 94 -11.60 2.49 7.05
N LYS A 95 -12.48 1.49 6.91
CA LYS A 95 -13.71 1.35 7.70
C LYS A 95 -13.39 1.10 9.18
N SER A 96 -12.45 0.19 9.48
CA SER A 96 -12.06 -0.17 10.85
C SER A 96 -11.51 1.02 11.65
N TYR A 97 -10.67 1.86 11.02
CA TYR A 97 -10.11 3.04 11.67
C TYR A 97 -10.91 4.33 11.45
N LYS A 98 -12.02 4.26 10.69
CA LYS A 98 -12.81 5.43 10.27
C LYS A 98 -11.94 6.53 9.64
N ALA A 99 -10.95 6.11 8.86
CA ALA A 99 -10.03 7.01 8.16
C ALA A 99 -10.68 7.56 6.89
N ASP A 100 -10.18 8.69 6.40
CA ASP A 100 -10.59 9.25 5.11
C ASP A 100 -10.04 8.43 3.95
N ILE A 101 -8.81 7.92 4.11
CA ILE A 101 -8.06 7.14 3.12
C ILE A 101 -7.63 5.80 3.73
N GLY A 102 -7.85 4.70 3.01
CA GLY A 102 -7.27 3.40 3.34
C GLY A 102 -6.43 2.87 2.21
N VAL A 103 -5.26 2.32 2.53
CA VAL A 103 -4.37 1.68 1.57
C VAL A 103 -4.28 0.20 1.88
N GLY A 104 -4.56 -0.64 0.88
CA GLY A 104 -4.37 -2.09 0.97
C GLY A 104 -3.27 -2.52 0.03
N VAL A 105 -2.33 -3.35 0.49
CA VAL A 105 -1.22 -3.82 -0.35
C VAL A 105 -0.89 -5.30 -0.15
N THR A 106 -0.86 -6.03 -1.26
CA THR A 106 -0.51 -7.45 -1.36
C THR A 106 0.34 -7.69 -2.60
N GLY A 107 1.09 -8.79 -2.61
CA GLY A 107 1.97 -9.10 -3.73
C GLY A 107 3.16 -9.95 -3.34
N THR A 108 3.91 -10.33 -4.36
CA THR A 108 5.11 -11.14 -4.31
C THR A 108 6.30 -10.26 -4.64
N MET A 109 7.27 -10.20 -3.71
CA MET A 109 8.54 -9.51 -3.97
C MET A 109 9.47 -10.45 -4.78
N GLY A 110 10.76 -10.52 -4.49
CA GLY A 110 11.70 -11.38 -5.23
C GLY A 110 11.58 -12.91 -5.03
N ASN A 111 10.52 -13.44 -4.41
CA ASN A 111 10.38 -14.88 -4.13
C ASN A 111 8.97 -15.40 -4.42
N ILE A 112 8.89 -16.70 -4.74
CA ILE A 112 7.62 -17.44 -4.82
C ILE A 112 7.08 -17.64 -3.40
N ASP A 113 5.78 -17.47 -3.20
CA ASP A 113 5.11 -17.90 -1.97
C ASP A 113 4.76 -19.39 -2.07
N PRO A 114 5.33 -20.24 -1.21
CA PRO A 114 5.02 -21.67 -1.20
C PRO A 114 3.54 -21.98 -0.92
N ALA A 115 2.80 -21.08 -0.25
CA ALA A 115 1.37 -21.27 0.01
C ALA A 115 0.51 -21.00 -1.23
N ASN A 116 1.03 -20.29 -2.23
CA ASN A 116 0.32 -19.88 -3.44
C ASN A 116 1.22 -20.01 -4.69
N PRO A 117 1.81 -21.20 -4.97
CA PRO A 117 2.90 -21.32 -5.92
C PRO A 117 2.51 -20.94 -7.36
N ASP A 118 1.28 -21.26 -7.76
CA ASP A 118 0.79 -21.02 -9.13
C ASP A 118 0.43 -19.55 -9.39
N ALA A 119 0.09 -18.80 -8.34
CA ALA A 119 -0.27 -17.37 -8.42
C ALA A 119 0.93 -16.44 -8.10
N SER A 120 2.05 -17.00 -7.66
CA SER A 120 3.20 -16.24 -7.17
C SER A 120 4.19 -15.91 -8.26
N VAL A 121 4.08 -14.72 -8.85
CA VAL A 121 5.07 -14.24 -9.82
C VAL A 121 5.95 -13.17 -9.17
N PRO A 122 7.27 -13.38 -9.04
CA PRO A 122 8.13 -12.42 -8.37
C PRO A 122 8.07 -11.00 -8.97
N GLY A 123 7.92 -9.99 -8.11
CA GLY A 123 7.82 -8.58 -8.50
C GLY A 123 6.41 -8.10 -8.83
N GLN A 124 5.38 -8.95 -8.79
CA GLN A 124 3.99 -8.54 -8.98
C GLN A 124 3.39 -7.99 -7.69
N VAL A 125 2.90 -6.75 -7.76
CA VAL A 125 2.31 -6.06 -6.62
C VAL A 125 0.95 -5.49 -6.99
N TYR A 126 0.02 -5.67 -6.06
CA TYR A 126 -1.35 -5.21 -6.12
C TYR A 126 -1.60 -4.30 -4.93
N PHE A 127 -2.08 -3.10 -5.18
CA PHE A 127 -2.47 -2.19 -4.12
C PHE A 127 -3.73 -1.45 -4.49
N ALA A 128 -4.43 -0.93 -3.49
CA ALA A 128 -5.62 -0.15 -3.71
C ALA A 128 -5.67 1.04 -2.74
N VAL A 129 -6.31 2.10 -3.21
CA VAL A 129 -6.62 3.30 -2.44
C VAL A 129 -8.14 3.35 -2.31
N SER A 130 -8.63 3.32 -1.07
CA SER A 130 -10.05 3.49 -0.76
C SER A 130 -10.27 4.87 -0.15
N THR A 131 -11.28 5.59 -0.65
CA THR A 131 -11.72 6.87 -0.11
C THR A 131 -13.25 6.86 0.08
N LYS A 132 -13.84 8.01 0.41
CA LYS A 132 -15.30 8.18 0.41
C LYS A 132 -15.90 8.18 -1.00
N MET A 133 -15.09 8.45 -2.03
CA MET A 133 -15.56 8.52 -3.43
C MET A 133 -15.57 7.16 -4.13
N GLY A 134 -14.82 6.19 -3.62
CA GLY A 134 -14.71 4.86 -4.20
C GLY A 134 -13.39 4.19 -3.80
N THR A 135 -13.12 3.05 -4.42
CA THR A 135 -11.87 2.30 -4.26
C THR A 135 -11.25 2.11 -5.64
N GLU A 136 -10.00 2.52 -5.81
CA GLU A 136 -9.22 2.30 -7.03
C GLU A 136 -8.11 1.28 -6.78
N SER A 137 -7.95 0.32 -7.69
CA SER A 137 -6.97 -0.77 -7.58
C SER A 137 -5.94 -0.75 -8.70
N PHE A 138 -4.70 -0.95 -8.32
CA PHE A 138 -3.53 -0.88 -9.17
C PHE A 138 -2.80 -2.22 -9.23
N TYR A 139 -2.14 -2.45 -10.35
CA TYR A 139 -1.21 -3.55 -10.55
C TYR A 139 0.10 -2.97 -11.07
N ARG A 140 1.21 -3.47 -10.54
CA ARG A 140 2.57 -3.09 -10.94
C ARG A 140 3.47 -4.30 -10.99
N GLU A 141 4.37 -4.27 -11.97
CA GLU A 141 5.50 -5.18 -12.06
C GLU A 141 6.76 -4.42 -11.68
N LEU A 142 7.39 -4.83 -10.59
CA LEU A 142 8.65 -4.27 -10.13
C LEU A 142 9.82 -4.99 -10.79
N ALA A 143 10.73 -4.21 -11.36
CA ALA A 143 12.03 -4.74 -11.75
C ALA A 143 12.75 -5.33 -10.52
N PRO A 144 13.64 -6.32 -10.70
CA PRO A 144 14.39 -6.90 -9.60
C PRO A 144 15.12 -5.84 -8.77
N GLN A 145 14.91 -5.87 -7.46
CA GLN A 145 15.56 -4.96 -6.51
C GLN A 145 16.71 -5.65 -5.77
N THR A 146 17.63 -4.84 -5.25
CA THR A 146 18.88 -5.33 -4.63
C THR A 146 18.65 -6.12 -3.34
N ASN A 147 17.59 -5.81 -2.59
CA ASN A 147 17.24 -6.50 -1.36
C ASN A 147 15.74 -6.31 -1.04
N ARG A 148 15.26 -6.96 0.03
CA ARG A 148 13.86 -6.90 0.47
C ARG A 148 13.43 -5.48 0.86
N LEU A 149 14.30 -4.68 1.48
CA LEU A 149 13.98 -3.30 1.83
C LEU A 149 13.69 -2.48 0.56
N MET A 150 14.51 -2.62 -0.48
CA MET A 150 14.31 -1.90 -1.74
C MET A 150 13.01 -2.31 -2.44
N TYR A 151 12.59 -3.58 -2.36
CA TYR A 151 11.25 -3.97 -2.81
C TYR A 151 10.15 -3.25 -2.04
N LYS A 152 10.23 -3.18 -0.70
CA LYS A 152 9.23 -2.48 0.11
C LYS A 152 9.17 -0.99 -0.21
N LEU A 153 10.33 -0.36 -0.39
CA LEU A 153 10.43 1.04 -0.76
C LEU A 153 9.88 1.30 -2.17
N ALA A 154 10.17 0.43 -3.14
CA ALA A 154 9.60 0.51 -4.48
C ALA A 154 8.06 0.45 -4.45
N VAL A 155 7.50 -0.48 -3.67
CA VAL A 155 6.04 -0.55 -3.47
C VAL A 155 5.49 0.72 -2.82
N ALA A 156 6.17 1.25 -1.80
CA ALA A 156 5.76 2.48 -1.14
C ALA A 156 5.74 3.66 -2.13
N GLU A 157 6.70 3.72 -3.05
CA GLU A 157 6.76 4.77 -4.08
C GLU A 157 5.63 4.65 -5.10
N GLU A 158 5.32 3.44 -5.59
CA GLU A 158 4.17 3.23 -6.49
C GLU A 158 2.84 3.66 -5.86
N ILE A 159 2.68 3.41 -4.55
CA ILE A 159 1.52 3.85 -3.78
C ILE A 159 1.51 5.37 -3.61
N TYR A 160 2.67 5.99 -3.33
CA TYR A 160 2.78 7.43 -3.23
C TYR A 160 2.39 8.11 -4.54
N GLU A 161 2.86 7.62 -5.69
CA GLU A 161 2.52 8.19 -7.00
C GLU A 161 1.02 8.11 -7.29
N ALA A 162 0.36 7.00 -6.94
CA ALA A 162 -1.08 6.87 -7.06
C ALA A 162 -1.83 7.88 -6.17
N LEU A 163 -1.43 8.00 -4.91
CA LEU A 163 -2.01 9.00 -3.99
C LEU A 163 -1.75 10.43 -4.48
N ALA A 164 -0.53 10.72 -4.95
CA ALA A 164 -0.14 12.02 -5.44
C ALA A 164 -0.91 12.41 -6.71
N ALA A 165 -1.25 11.45 -7.58
CA ALA A 165 -2.08 11.72 -8.76
C ALA A 165 -3.50 12.16 -8.38
N GLU A 166 -4.06 11.63 -7.28
CA GLU A 166 -5.36 12.06 -6.75
C GLU A 166 -5.27 13.41 -6.01
N ILE A 167 -4.16 13.63 -5.30
CA ILE A 167 -3.97 14.77 -4.39
C ILE A 167 -3.47 16.03 -5.10
N PHE A 168 -2.57 15.87 -6.07
CA PHE A 168 -1.92 16.95 -6.80
C PHE A 168 -2.10 16.80 -8.33
N PRO A 169 -3.34 16.90 -8.85
CA PRO A 169 -3.57 16.80 -10.28
C PRO A 169 -2.79 17.91 -11.01
N GLY A 170 -1.70 17.52 -11.70
CA GLY A 170 -0.87 18.42 -12.52
C GLY A 170 0.55 18.73 -11.99
N SER A 171 1.00 18.14 -10.88
CA SER A 171 2.35 18.40 -10.35
C SER A 171 3.34 17.23 -10.43
N LEU A 172 2.98 16.11 -11.06
CA LEU A 172 3.94 15.05 -11.36
C LEU A 172 4.80 15.48 -12.56
N PRO A 173 6.13 15.60 -12.44
CA PRO A 173 6.98 15.78 -13.60
C PRO A 173 6.95 14.52 -14.46
N GLY A 174 6.83 14.69 -15.78
CA GLY A 174 7.06 13.63 -16.76
C GLY A 174 8.53 13.28 -16.91
#